data_AF-A0A818AKA6-F1
#
_entry.id   AF-A0A818AKA6-F1
#
_cell.length_a   1.000
_cell.length_b   1.000
_cell.length_c   1.000
_cell.angle_alpha   90.00
_cell.angle_beta   90.00
_cell.angle_gamma   90.00
#
_symmetry.space_group_name_H-M   'P 1'
#
loop_
_entity.id
_entity.type
_entity.pdbx_description
1 polymer ?
#
loop_
_entity_poly.entity_id
_entity_poly.type
_entity_poly.pdbx_seq_one_letter_code
_entity_poly.pdbx_strand_id
1 'polypeptide(L)'
;MASSEQLKQVTVIGSGNWRTAIAIHIAEKVRELKDKCDQKLIMQCKEETLENGKKITEVINKHHENAKYLPHERIPDNVVAEPAGSLCITNITHEVAEKVFCEATVGSHDDNHSEIVRELFDTPNFRLRFYPDIEIIEILGGLKNVIAMCAGFNIRAA
;
A
#
# COMPACT_ATOMS: atom_id res chain seq x y z
N MET A 1 -32.08 6.68 -17.20
CA MET A 1 -30.80 6.42 -17.88
C MET A 1 -29.81 6.05 -16.80
N ALA A 2 -29.38 4.78 -16.74
CA ALA A 2 -28.40 4.36 -15.75
C ALA A 2 -27.08 5.09 -16.04
N SER A 3 -26.58 5.85 -15.07
CA SER A 3 -25.22 6.35 -15.07
C SER A 3 -24.30 5.14 -15.21
N SER A 4 -23.54 5.03 -16.30
CA SER A 4 -22.48 4.01 -16.40
C SER A 4 -21.48 4.33 -15.31
N GLU A 5 -21.48 3.59 -14.20
CA GLU A 5 -20.48 3.77 -13.16
C GLU A 5 -19.10 3.56 -13.78
N GLN A 6 -18.27 4.59 -13.68
CA GLN A 6 -16.93 4.58 -14.22
C GLN A 6 -16.07 3.76 -13.26
N LEU A 7 -15.42 2.70 -13.75
CA LEU A 7 -14.55 1.85 -12.94
C LEU A 7 -13.45 2.70 -12.28
N LYS A 8 -13.20 2.47 -10.99
CA LYS A 8 -12.17 3.20 -10.25
C LYS A 8 -10.81 2.57 -10.47
N GLN A 9 -9.82 3.39 -10.80
CA GLN A 9 -8.43 2.96 -10.88
C GLN A 9 -7.85 2.78 -9.47
N VAL A 10 -7.32 1.60 -9.16
CA VAL A 10 -6.61 1.34 -7.90
C VAL A 10 -5.12 1.53 -8.14
N THR A 11 -4.49 2.36 -7.32
CA THR A 11 -3.06 2.69 -7.42
C THR A 11 -2.39 2.58 -6.06
N VAL A 12 -1.31 1.81 -5.99
CA VAL A 12 -0.40 1.74 -4.84
C VAL A 12 0.79 2.63 -5.11
N ILE A 13 1.07 3.54 -4.17
CA ILE A 13 2.16 4.51 -4.31
C ILE A 13 3.39 4.04 -3.55
N GLY A 14 4.49 3.89 -4.27
CA GLY A 14 5.82 3.51 -3.79
C GLY A 14 6.18 2.05 -4.11
N SER A 15 7.48 1.76 -4.09
CA SER A 15 8.05 0.43 -4.36
C SER A 15 8.75 -0.22 -3.16
N GLY A 16 8.65 0.40 -1.98
CA GLY A 16 9.21 -0.17 -0.75
C GLY A 16 8.53 -1.49 -0.35
N ASN A 17 9.10 -2.16 0.65
CA ASN A 17 8.65 -3.48 1.10
C ASN A 17 7.12 -3.49 1.36
N TRP A 18 6.61 -2.58 2.20
CA TRP A 18 5.17 -2.49 2.47
C TRP A 18 4.29 -2.27 1.27
N ARG A 19 4.74 -1.41 0.36
CA ARG A 19 3.95 -1.05 -0.80
C ARG A 19 3.85 -2.23 -1.75
N THR A 20 4.92 -3.00 -1.87
CA THR A 20 4.92 -4.27 -2.59
C THR A 20 3.99 -5.29 -1.91
N ALA A 21 4.09 -5.46 -0.59
CA ALA A 21 3.24 -6.38 0.16
C ALA A 21 1.74 -6.01 0.05
N ILE A 22 1.40 -4.73 0.16
CA ILE A 22 0.03 -4.24 -0.05
C ILE A 22 -0.43 -4.51 -1.48
N ALA A 23 0.40 -4.21 -2.48
CA ALA A 23 0.04 -4.45 -3.88
C ALA A 23 -0.28 -5.93 -4.11
N ILE A 24 0.53 -6.84 -3.56
CA ILE A 24 0.26 -8.29 -3.59
C ILE A 24 -1.05 -8.62 -2.87
N HIS A 25 -1.23 -8.09 -1.66
CA HIS A 25 -2.37 -8.41 -0.80
C HIS A 25 -3.71 -8.02 -1.43
N ILE A 26 -3.80 -6.81 -1.99
CA ILE A 26 -5.06 -6.28 -2.53
C ILE A 26 -5.28 -6.64 -4.00
N ALA A 27 -4.26 -7.15 -4.71
CA ALA A 27 -4.36 -7.47 -6.14
C ALA A 27 -5.45 -8.50 -6.46
N GLU A 28 -5.63 -9.53 -5.63
CA GLU A 28 -6.73 -10.50 -5.81
C GLU A 28 -8.08 -9.86 -5.50
N LYS A 29 -8.14 -8.97 -4.50
CA LYS A 29 -9.37 -8.25 -4.16
C LYS A 29 -9.82 -7.29 -5.26
N VAL A 30 -8.87 -6.66 -5.95
CA VAL A 30 -9.13 -5.86 -7.17
C VAL A 30 -9.78 -6.71 -8.27
N ARG A 31 -9.40 -7.99 -8.39
CA ARG A 31 -10.04 -8.92 -9.34
C ARG A 31 -11.45 -9.31 -8.93
N GLU A 32 -11.68 -9.52 -7.64
CA GLU A 32 -13.02 -9.81 -7.11
C GLU A 32 -13.98 -8.62 -7.34
N LEU A 33 -13.48 -7.39 -7.24
CA LEU A 33 -14.25 -6.14 -7.41
C LEU A 33 -14.33 -5.65 -8.86
N LYS A 34 -14.44 -6.56 -9.84
CA LYS A 34 -14.44 -6.26 -11.28
C LYS A 34 -15.51 -5.27 -11.76
N ASP A 35 -16.64 -5.19 -11.05
CA ASP A 35 -17.74 -4.29 -11.40
C ASP A 35 -17.52 -2.88 -10.81
N LYS A 36 -16.53 -2.70 -9.92
CA LYS A 36 -16.22 -1.42 -9.23
C LYS A 36 -14.83 -0.87 -9.58
N CYS A 37 -13.86 -1.73 -9.92
CA CYS A 37 -12.45 -1.37 -10.08
C CYS A 37 -11.88 -1.80 -11.44
N ASP A 38 -10.96 -0.99 -11.97
CA ASP A 38 -10.09 -1.44 -13.07
C ASP A 38 -9.28 -2.65 -12.59
N GLN A 39 -9.17 -3.66 -13.46
CA GLN A 39 -8.51 -4.92 -13.13
C GLN A 39 -6.99 -4.78 -13.03
N LYS A 40 -6.42 -3.72 -13.61
CA LYS A 40 -5.02 -3.37 -13.43
C LYS A 40 -4.84 -2.61 -12.12
N LEU A 41 -4.01 -3.14 -11.24
CA LEU A 41 -3.50 -2.42 -10.09
C LEU A 41 -2.20 -1.72 -10.49
N ILE A 42 -2.20 -0.39 -10.48
CA ILE A 42 -0.99 0.37 -10.83
C ILE A 42 -0.12 0.52 -9.58
N MET A 43 1.15 0.20 -9.69
CA MET A 43 2.15 0.41 -8.64
C MET A 43 3.10 1.52 -9.08
N GLN A 44 2.94 2.70 -8.50
CA GLN A 44 3.72 3.89 -8.82
C GLN A 44 5.07 3.83 -8.11
N CYS A 45 6.12 3.47 -8.83
CA CYS A 45 7.46 3.26 -8.32
C CYS A 45 8.32 4.49 -8.53
N LYS A 46 9.09 4.91 -7.53
CA LYS A 46 10.24 5.79 -7.80
C LYS A 46 11.18 5.02 -8.72
N GLU A 47 11.48 5.58 -9.88
CA GLU A 47 12.34 4.90 -10.84
C GLU A 47 13.77 4.86 -10.31
N GLU A 48 14.32 3.65 -10.20
CA GLU A 48 15.65 3.39 -9.67
C GLU A 48 16.36 2.38 -10.56
N THR A 49 17.65 2.63 -10.80
CA THR A 49 18.52 1.68 -11.49
C THR A 49 19.09 0.70 -10.46
N LEU A 50 18.84 -0.59 -10.67
CA LEU A 50 19.37 -1.68 -9.83
C LEU A 50 20.84 -1.96 -10.15
N GLU A 51 21.52 -2.75 -9.31
CA GLU A 51 22.93 -3.12 -9.49
C GLU A 51 23.21 -3.80 -10.84
N ASN A 52 22.22 -4.48 -11.41
CA ASN A 52 22.29 -5.11 -12.73
C ASN A 52 22.05 -4.14 -13.92
N GLY A 53 21.95 -2.83 -13.65
CA GLY A 53 21.74 -1.78 -14.64
C GLY A 53 20.31 -1.65 -15.17
N LYS A 54 19.37 -2.50 -14.73
CA LYS A 54 17.95 -2.43 -15.15
C LYS A 54 17.14 -1.51 -14.25
N LYS A 55 16.04 -0.98 -14.79
CA LYS A 55 15.08 -0.20 -14.00
C LYS A 55 14.24 -1.10 -13.11
N ILE A 56 13.89 -0.61 -11.93
CA ILE A 56 13.07 -1.35 -10.97
C ILE A 56 11.68 -1.66 -11.53
N THR A 57 11.05 -0.74 -12.25
CA THR A 57 9.74 -0.96 -12.90
C THR A 57 9.81 -2.08 -13.94
N GLU A 58 10.86 -2.09 -14.77
CA GLU A 58 11.09 -3.14 -15.77
C GLU A 58 11.29 -4.51 -15.13
N VAL A 59 12.06 -4.58 -14.05
CA VAL A 59 12.30 -5.83 -13.34
C VAL A 59 11.02 -6.36 -12.69
N ILE A 60 10.25 -5.51 -12.02
CA ILE A 60 8.97 -5.90 -11.41
C ILE A 60 8.00 -6.42 -12.47
N ASN A 61 7.82 -5.68 -13.58
CA ASN A 61 6.88 -6.09 -14.63
C ASN A 61 7.32 -7.35 -15.38
N LYS A 62 8.62 -7.59 -15.52
CA LYS A 62 9.14 -8.75 -16.26
C LYS A 62 9.20 -10.01 -15.40
N HIS A 63 9.63 -9.87 -14.15
CA HIS A 63 9.91 -11.00 -13.28
C HIS A 63 8.78 -11.24 -12.27
N HIS A 64 7.81 -10.33 -12.16
CA HIS A 64 6.74 -10.41 -11.16
C HIS A 64 7.29 -10.58 -9.74
N GLU A 65 8.37 -9.87 -9.43
CA GLU A 65 9.06 -9.90 -8.15
C GLU A 65 9.77 -8.55 -7.92
N ASN A 66 9.76 -8.05 -6.69
CA ASN A 66 10.54 -6.89 -6.28
C ASN A 66 11.74 -7.33 -5.43
N ALA A 67 12.74 -7.93 -6.08
CA ALA A 67 13.90 -8.52 -5.41
C ALA A 67 14.69 -7.56 -4.51
N LYS A 68 14.59 -6.24 -4.75
CA LYS A 68 15.26 -5.21 -3.93
C LYS A 68 14.57 -5.00 -2.58
N TYR A 69 13.24 -4.91 -2.58
CA TYR A 69 12.49 -4.48 -1.40
C TYR A 69 11.68 -5.59 -0.73
N LEU A 70 11.27 -6.61 -1.48
CA LEU A 70 10.54 -7.77 -0.97
C LEU A 70 10.94 -9.01 -1.81
N PRO A 71 12.14 -9.58 -1.57
CA PRO A 71 12.62 -10.74 -2.30
C PRO A 71 11.79 -11.99 -1.99
N HIS A 72 11.74 -12.92 -2.94
CA HIS A 72 11.06 -14.21 -2.86
C HIS A 72 9.53 -14.19 -2.84
N GLU A 73 8.91 -13.01 -2.81
CA GLU A 73 7.46 -12.87 -2.92
C GLU A 73 7.02 -12.60 -4.36
N ARG A 74 6.06 -13.39 -4.85
CA ARG A 74 5.54 -13.25 -6.20
C ARG A 74 4.46 -12.18 -6.27
N ILE A 75 4.65 -11.22 -7.17
CA ILE A 75 3.70 -10.16 -7.48
C ILE A 75 2.67 -10.67 -8.50
N PRO A 76 1.36 -10.55 -8.24
CA PRO A 76 0.33 -10.98 -9.19
C PRO A 76 0.40 -10.27 -10.54
N ASP A 77 0.03 -10.97 -11.61
CA ASP A 77 0.20 -10.50 -12.99
C ASP A 77 -0.66 -9.27 -13.35
N ASN A 78 -1.65 -8.94 -12.52
CA ASN A 78 -2.48 -7.74 -12.69
C ASN A 78 -1.90 -6.49 -12.01
N VAL A 79 -0.75 -6.60 -11.35
CA VAL A 79 0.00 -5.46 -10.84
C VAL A 79 0.95 -4.95 -11.92
N VAL A 80 0.86 -3.66 -12.25
CA VAL A 80 1.70 -3.00 -13.26
C VAL A 80 2.51 -1.91 -12.60
N ALA A 81 3.83 -2.04 -12.60
CA ALA A 81 4.75 -1.04 -12.09
C ALA A 81 4.98 0.08 -13.11
N GLU A 82 4.74 1.32 -12.70
CA GLU A 82 4.93 2.51 -13.53
C GLU A 82 5.83 3.53 -12.82
N PRO A 83 6.67 4.29 -13.55
CA PRO A 83 7.50 5.32 -12.95
C PRO A 83 6.65 6.48 -12.43
N ALA A 84 6.79 6.77 -11.14
CA ALA A 84 6.15 7.89 -10.46
C ALA A 84 6.98 9.17 -10.63
N GLY A 85 6.31 10.28 -10.95
CA GLY A 85 6.87 11.62 -10.79
C GLY A 85 7.05 11.94 -9.31
N SER A 86 8.22 11.59 -8.75
CA SER A 86 8.69 11.92 -7.38
C SER A 86 7.63 11.86 -6.27
N LEU A 87 7.50 10.72 -5.60
CA LEU A 87 6.74 10.61 -4.34
C LEU A 87 7.41 9.60 -3.39
N CYS A 88 7.62 9.99 -2.12
CA CYS A 88 8.32 9.20 -1.10
C CYS A 88 7.44 9.03 0.15
N ILE A 89 7.03 7.80 0.49
CA ILE A 89 6.50 7.45 1.82
C ILE A 89 7.07 6.07 2.20
N THR A 90 7.83 5.98 3.29
CA THR A 90 8.52 4.76 3.77
C THR A 90 8.03 4.33 5.15
N ASN A 91 7.54 3.09 5.31
CA ASN A 91 7.26 2.45 6.61
C ASN A 91 7.74 0.97 6.60
N ILE A 92 8.21 0.47 7.75
CA ILE A 92 8.88 -0.85 8.00
C ILE A 92 7.89 -2.03 7.89
N THR A 93 8.33 -3.19 7.36
CA THR A 93 7.37 -4.14 6.75
C THR A 93 7.73 -5.60 6.51
N HIS A 94 7.94 -6.38 7.56
CA HIS A 94 7.94 -7.85 7.41
C HIS A 94 6.55 -8.47 7.62
N GLU A 95 5.83 -8.03 8.65
CA GLU A 95 4.64 -8.71 9.18
C GLU A 95 3.45 -8.72 8.21
N VAL A 96 3.28 -7.67 7.40
CA VAL A 96 2.18 -7.58 6.42
C VAL A 96 2.38 -8.54 5.24
N ALA A 97 3.62 -8.78 4.82
CA ALA A 97 3.93 -9.72 3.73
C ALA A 97 3.66 -11.17 4.15
N GLU A 98 4.00 -11.52 5.40
CA GLU A 98 3.80 -12.86 5.97
C GLU A 98 2.34 -13.15 6.37
N LYS A 99 1.40 -12.26 6.02
CA LYS A 99 -0.02 -12.37 6.39
C LYS A 99 -0.23 -12.45 7.91
N VAL A 100 0.67 -11.87 8.70
CA VAL A 100 0.47 -11.70 10.14
C VAL A 100 -0.62 -10.63 10.35
N PHE A 101 -1.49 -10.85 11.35
CA PHE A 101 -2.59 -9.94 11.63
C PHE A 101 -2.12 -8.51 11.82
N CYS A 102 -2.67 -7.58 11.03
CA CYS A 102 -2.38 -6.16 11.07
C CYS A 102 -3.67 -5.34 11.13
N GLU A 103 -3.65 -4.23 11.87
CA GLU A 103 -4.77 -3.28 11.93
C GLU A 103 -4.29 -1.91 11.47
N ALA A 104 -5.09 -1.21 10.66
CA ALA A 104 -4.81 0.16 10.24
C ALA A 104 -6.05 1.05 10.34
N THR A 105 -5.82 2.31 10.72
CA THR A 105 -6.85 3.34 10.83
C THR A 105 -6.84 4.24 9.61
N VAL A 106 -8.02 4.51 9.04
CA VAL A 106 -8.19 5.37 7.87
C VAL A 106 -9.21 6.45 8.16
N GLY A 107 -8.87 7.69 7.80
CA GLY A 107 -9.80 8.82 7.74
C GLY A 107 -10.14 9.14 6.30
N SER A 108 -11.39 9.46 6.02
CA SER A 108 -11.85 9.88 4.69
C SER A 108 -13.09 10.76 4.82
N HIS A 109 -13.19 11.80 3.99
CA HIS A 109 -14.37 12.66 3.89
C HIS A 109 -15.39 12.15 2.86
N ASP A 110 -15.04 11.10 2.10
CA ASP A 110 -15.88 10.53 1.05
C ASP A 110 -16.24 9.07 1.40
N ASP A 111 -17.52 8.84 1.70
CA ASP A 111 -18.05 7.54 2.09
C ASP A 111 -17.98 6.52 0.93
N ASN A 112 -18.19 6.96 -0.31
CA ASN A 112 -18.16 6.07 -1.49
C ASN A 112 -16.75 5.54 -1.77
N HIS A 113 -15.70 6.33 -1.52
CA HIS A 113 -14.32 5.84 -1.59
C HIS A 113 -13.96 4.97 -0.38
N SER A 114 -14.48 5.32 0.80
CA SER A 114 -14.24 4.60 2.05
C SER A 114 -14.77 3.16 1.99
N GLU A 115 -15.94 2.94 1.40
CA GLU A 115 -16.50 1.60 1.23
C GLU A 115 -15.62 0.70 0.36
N ILE A 116 -15.11 1.22 -0.76
CA ILE A 116 -14.23 0.45 -1.65
C ILE A 116 -12.90 0.15 -0.96
N VAL A 117 -12.33 1.14 -0.25
CA VAL A 117 -11.09 0.93 0.52
C VAL A 117 -11.32 -0.11 1.63
N ARG A 118 -12.48 -0.09 2.30
CA ARG A 118 -12.85 -1.11 3.28
C ARG A 118 -12.89 -2.48 2.64
N GLU A 119 -13.61 -2.64 1.54
CA GLU A 119 -13.71 -3.91 0.83
C GLU A 119 -12.36 -4.42 0.31
N LEU A 120 -11.46 -3.53 -0.11
CA LEU A 120 -10.12 -3.89 -0.61
C LEU A 120 -9.20 -4.49 0.47
N PHE A 121 -9.33 -4.01 1.71
CA PHE A 121 -8.42 -4.37 2.80
C PHE A 121 -9.05 -5.24 3.88
N ASP A 122 -10.37 -5.45 3.88
CA ASP A 122 -11.05 -6.31 4.85
C ASP A 122 -10.76 -7.78 4.56
N THR A 123 -9.70 -8.29 5.19
CA THR A 123 -9.29 -9.68 5.12
C THR A 123 -9.12 -10.25 6.54
N PRO A 124 -9.07 -11.58 6.73
CA PRO A 124 -8.88 -12.15 8.07
C PRO A 124 -7.61 -11.65 8.79
N ASN A 125 -6.58 -11.27 8.01
CA ASN A 125 -5.27 -10.87 8.50
C ASN A 125 -5.01 -9.36 8.39
N PHE A 126 -5.91 -8.60 7.81
CA PHE A 126 -5.78 -7.15 7.71
C PHE A 126 -7.14 -6.51 7.97
N ARG A 127 -7.25 -5.68 9.01
CA ARG A 127 -8.50 -5.00 9.34
C ARG A 127 -8.33 -3.49 9.25
N LEU A 128 -9.28 -2.85 8.58
CA LEU A 128 -9.39 -1.39 8.54
C LEU A 128 -10.43 -0.88 9.52
N ARG A 129 -10.05 0.11 10.33
CA ARG A 129 -11.01 0.91 11.11
C ARG A 129 -11.13 2.30 10.51
N PHE A 130 -12.37 2.70 10.26
CA PHE A 130 -12.70 4.04 9.81
C PHE A 130 -13.02 4.91 11.01
N TYR A 131 -12.43 6.09 11.04
CA TYR A 131 -12.74 7.13 12.03
C TYR A 131 -13.20 8.39 11.29
N PRO A 132 -14.28 9.04 11.76
CA PRO A 132 -14.85 10.20 11.08
C PRO A 132 -13.96 11.45 11.20
N ASP A 133 -13.24 11.59 12.30
CA ASP A 133 -12.40 12.75 12.57
C ASP A 133 -10.99 12.59 11.98
N ILE A 134 -10.84 13.01 10.72
CA ILE A 134 -9.56 12.95 10.00
C ILE A 134 -8.46 13.73 10.72
N GLU A 135 -8.81 14.89 11.28
CA GLU A 135 -7.91 15.77 12.02
C GLU A 135 -7.25 15.04 13.20
N ILE A 136 -8.01 14.22 13.92
CA ILE A 136 -7.49 13.42 15.04
C ILE A 136 -6.52 12.34 14.52
N ILE A 137 -6.83 11.70 13.39
CA ILE A 137 -5.97 10.65 12.82
C ILE A 137 -4.64 11.24 12.37
N GLU A 138 -4.64 12.42 11.75
CA GLU A 138 -3.41 13.11 11.33
C GLU A 138 -2.55 13.53 12.54
N ILE A 139 -3.18 14.10 13.57
CA ILE A 139 -2.50 14.50 14.81
C ILE A 139 -1.86 13.28 15.48
N LEU A 140 -2.61 12.17 15.64
CA LEU A 140 -2.08 10.94 16.25
C LEU A 140 -0.99 10.30 15.37
N GLY A 141 -1.15 10.36 14.05
CA GLY A 141 -0.17 9.88 13.07
C GLY A 141 1.16 10.62 13.13
N GLY A 142 1.15 11.92 13.42
CA GLY A 142 2.36 12.71 13.71
C GLY A 142 2.90 12.46 15.12
N LEU A 143 2.02 12.44 16.12
CA LEU A 143 2.36 12.28 17.54
C LEU A 143 3.09 10.96 17.82
N LYS A 144 2.73 9.87 17.12
CA LYS A 144 3.40 8.58 17.30
C LYS A 144 4.91 8.67 17.10
N ASN A 145 5.37 9.50 16.17
CA ASN A 145 6.80 9.65 15.87
C ASN A 145 7.49 10.41 17.00
N VAL A 146 6.83 11.41 17.59
CA VAL A 146 7.33 12.15 18.76
C VAL A 146 7.45 11.22 19.96
N ILE A 147 6.41 10.43 20.25
CA ILE A 147 6.43 9.45 21.36
C ILE A 147 7.53 8.41 21.14
N ALA A 148 7.68 7.88 19.92
CA ALA A 148 8.74 6.94 19.58
C ALA A 148 10.14 7.53 19.81
N MET A 149 10.37 8.79 19.41
CA MET A 149 11.61 9.49 19.70
C MET A 149 11.84 9.67 21.21
N CYS A 150 10.81 10.08 21.96
CA CYS A 150 10.89 10.23 23.43
C CYS A 150 11.21 8.91 24.14
N ALA A 151 10.58 7.80 23.73
CA ALA A 151 10.87 6.48 24.27
C ALA A 151 12.31 6.04 23.96
N GLY A 152 12.81 6.34 22.75
CA GLY A 152 14.19 6.06 22.37
C GLY A 152 15.22 6.84 23.18
N PHE A 153 14.93 8.08 23.57
CA PHE A 153 15.80 8.85 24.46
C PHE A 153 15.82 8.30 25.89
N ASN A 154 14.69 7.77 26.37
CA ASN A 154 14.58 7.25 27.74
C ASN A 154 15.33 5.92 27.95
N ILE A 155 15.53 5.13 26.88
CA ILE A 155 16.25 3.85 26.93
C ILE A 155 17.78 4.02 26.97
N ARG A 156 18.31 5.21 26.66
CA ARG A 156 19.76 5.48 26.65
C ARG A 156 20.32 6.15 27.91
N ALA A 157 19.48 6.36 28.92
CA ALA A 157 19.83 7.04 30.18
C ALA A 157 19.74 6.12 31.43
N ALA A 158 19.62 4.80 31.24
CA ALA A 158 19.62 3.80 32.31
C ALA A 158 20.83 2.86 32.20
#